data_AF-A0A166VH27-F1
#
_entry.id   AF-A0A166VH27-F1
#
_cell.length_a   1.000
_cell.length_b   1.000
_cell.length_c   1.000
_cell.angle_alpha   90.00
_cell.angle_beta   90.00
_cell.angle_gamma   90.00
#
_symmetry.space_group_name_H-M   'P 1'
#
loop_
_entity.id
_entity.type
_entity.pdbx_description
1 polymer ?
#
loop_
_entity_poly.entity_id
_entity_poly.type
_entity_poly.pdbx_seq_one_letter_code
_entity_poly.pdbx_strand_id
1 'polypeptide(L)'
;MPAPETYLPMGKTLGHVNLMADTFIANAKADDLRAITRSLLATGTPHLASAFANAARSRLCQTNARAPPNSSSLFAMRSCDDCVIPTPLVKEALCRARTLYGAGMGLASLGVLEPIVRGTIGVRWEEPGELSDVLAVVDADISQAIQV
;
A
#
# COMPACT_ATOMS: atom_id res chain seq x y z
N MET A 1 20.00 1.50 56.64
CA MET A 1 19.32 0.69 55.61
C MET A 1 19.31 1.50 54.32
N PRO A 2 19.82 1.00 53.18
CA PRO A 2 19.62 1.69 51.91
C PRO A 2 18.19 1.45 51.40
N ALA A 3 17.62 2.46 50.74
CA ALA A 3 16.25 2.44 50.22
C ALA A 3 16.13 1.58 48.94
N PRO A 4 14.98 0.93 48.69
CA PRO A 4 14.78 0.09 47.51
C PRO A 4 14.64 0.94 46.24
N GLU A 5 15.40 0.57 45.20
CA GLU A 5 15.26 1.15 43.86
C GLU A 5 13.99 0.61 43.19
N THR A 6 13.01 1.49 43.02
CA THR A 6 11.80 1.20 42.24
C THR A 6 12.16 1.21 40.75
N TYR A 7 12.36 0.04 40.15
CA TYR A 7 12.38 -0.12 38.69
C TYR A 7 10.98 0.18 38.15
N LEU A 8 10.75 1.42 37.72
CA LEU A 8 9.57 1.75 36.93
C LEU A 8 9.75 1.13 35.54
N PRO A 9 8.77 0.35 35.03
CA PRO A 9 8.84 -0.15 33.67
C PRO A 9 8.86 1.05 32.73
N MET A 10 9.76 1.05 31.74
CA MET A 10 9.72 1.99 30.62
C MET A 10 8.37 1.86 29.90
N GLY A 11 7.39 2.63 30.37
CA GLY A 11 6.15 2.86 29.66
C GLY A 11 6.51 3.43 28.30
N LYS A 12 5.90 2.87 27.25
CA LYS A 12 5.93 3.50 25.92
C LYS A 12 5.41 4.93 26.09
N THR A 13 6.30 5.91 26.04
CA THR A 13 5.93 7.31 25.96
C THR A 13 5.26 7.50 24.60
N LEU A 14 3.92 7.53 24.61
CA LEU A 14 3.13 8.01 23.49
C LEU A 14 3.48 9.49 23.32
N GLY A 15 4.45 9.78 22.45
CA GLY A 15 4.79 11.15 22.09
C GLY A 15 3.58 11.80 21.42
N HIS A 16 2.95 12.76 22.08
CA HIS A 16 1.89 13.55 21.49
C HIS A 16 2.49 14.39 20.35
N VAL A 17 1.85 14.39 19.18
CA VAL A 17 2.23 15.30 18.09
C VAL A 17 1.87 16.71 18.54
N ASN A 18 2.85 17.61 18.68
CA ASN A 18 2.54 18.95 19.16
C ASN A 18 1.59 19.70 18.21
N LEU A 19 0.85 20.68 18.75
CA LEU A 19 -0.19 21.40 17.99
C LEU A 19 0.34 22.07 16.72
N MET A 20 1.57 22.59 16.74
CA MET A 20 2.18 23.23 15.57
C MET A 20 2.44 22.22 14.44
N ALA A 21 2.97 21.05 14.78
CA ALA A 21 3.21 19.97 13.84
C ALA A 21 1.89 19.40 13.31
N ASP A 22 0.89 19.22 14.17
CA ASP A 22 -0.44 18.74 13.76
C ASP A 22 -1.12 19.71 12.79
N THR A 23 -1.08 21.02 13.12
CA THR A 23 -1.60 22.09 12.25
C THR A 23 -0.88 22.08 10.90
N PHE A 24 0.44 21.93 10.89
CA PHE A 24 1.20 21.81 9.63
C PHE A 24 0.77 20.58 8.83
N ILE A 25 0.72 19.39 9.45
CA ILE A 25 0.35 18.13 8.77
C ILE A 25 -1.05 18.22 8.17
N ALA A 26 -2.01 18.83 8.88
CA ALA A 26 -3.39 18.97 8.42
C ALA A 26 -3.54 19.89 7.20
N ASN A 27 -2.60 20.82 6.97
CA ASN A 27 -2.70 21.85 5.93
C ASN A 27 -1.66 21.72 4.81
N ALA A 28 -0.60 20.94 5.02
CA ALA A 28 0.46 20.74 4.03
C ALA A 28 -0.06 20.00 2.80
N LYS A 29 0.50 20.32 1.62
CA LYS A 29 0.19 19.58 0.39
C LYS A 29 0.78 18.18 0.47
N ALA A 30 0.12 17.22 -0.17
CA ALA A 30 0.60 15.83 -0.19
C ALA A 30 2.01 15.70 -0.77
N ASP A 31 2.38 16.51 -1.76
CA ASP A 31 3.72 16.49 -2.35
C ASP A 31 4.79 17.03 -1.39
N ASP A 32 4.47 18.08 -0.62
CA ASP A 32 5.37 18.61 0.41
C ASP A 32 5.59 17.55 1.51
N LEU A 33 4.52 16.90 1.97
CA LEU A 33 4.61 15.80 2.95
C LEU A 33 5.45 14.63 2.43
N ARG A 34 5.31 14.26 1.15
CA ARG A 34 6.14 13.21 0.53
C ARG A 34 7.61 13.61 0.46
N ALA A 35 7.92 14.85 0.07
CA ALA A 35 9.28 15.35 0.00
C ALA A 35 9.95 15.37 1.39
N ILE A 36 9.23 15.89 2.39
CA ILE A 36 9.70 15.92 3.79
C ILE A 36 9.91 14.51 4.31
N THR A 37 8.95 13.60 4.11
CA THR A 37 9.06 12.21 4.57
C THR A 37 10.26 11.51 3.93
N ARG A 38 10.50 11.68 2.62
CA ARG A 38 11.67 11.12 1.96
C ARG A 38 12.98 11.69 2.52
N SER A 39 13.03 13.01 2.74
CA SER A 39 14.20 13.66 3.35
C SER A 39 14.48 13.13 4.76
N LEU A 40 13.44 12.99 5.59
CA LEU A 40 13.55 12.41 6.92
C LEU A 40 14.05 10.96 6.88
N LEU A 41 13.52 10.14 5.97
CA LEU A 41 13.97 8.75 5.82
C LEU A 41 15.41 8.64 5.28
N ALA A 42 15.83 9.58 4.43
CA ALA A 42 17.17 9.58 3.83
C ALA A 42 18.26 10.12 4.78
N THR A 43 17.92 11.09 5.64
CA THR A 43 18.87 11.77 6.53
C THR A 43 18.78 11.33 7.98
N GLY A 44 17.69 10.66 8.35
CA GLY A 44 17.45 10.15 9.69
C GLY A 44 18.25 8.90 10.03
N THR A 45 18.10 8.42 11.26
CA THR A 45 18.72 7.18 11.69
C THR A 45 18.02 5.96 11.04
N PRO A 46 18.72 4.82 10.86
CA PRO A 46 18.08 3.60 10.35
C PRO A 46 16.85 3.16 11.16
N HIS A 47 16.81 3.48 12.45
CA HIS A 47 15.66 3.22 13.31
C HIS A 47 14.40 3.95 12.84
N LEU A 48 14.52 5.17 12.32
CA LEU A 48 13.40 5.95 11.81
C LEU A 48 12.70 5.25 10.63
N ALA A 49 13.47 4.68 9.70
CA ALA A 49 12.92 3.93 8.57
C ALA A 49 12.13 2.69 9.03
N SER A 50 12.67 1.95 9.99
CA SER A 50 11.97 0.79 10.57
C SER A 50 10.68 1.19 11.32
N ALA A 51 10.71 2.30 12.06
CA ALA A 51 9.55 2.83 12.77
C ALA A 51 8.47 3.33 11.81
N PHE A 52 8.86 4.01 10.74
CA PHE A 52 7.96 4.42 9.66
C PHE A 52 7.26 3.22 9.02
N ALA A 53 8.01 2.19 8.63
CA ALA A 53 7.44 0.97 8.07
C ALA A 53 6.46 0.29 9.06
N ASN A 54 6.81 0.22 10.35
CA ASN A 54 5.91 -0.32 11.39
C ASN A 54 4.61 0.49 11.51
N ALA A 55 4.69 1.81 11.51
CA ALA A 55 3.53 2.69 11.57
C ALA A 55 2.64 2.53 10.32
N ALA A 56 3.25 2.47 9.13
CA ALA A 56 2.55 2.22 7.87
C ALA A 56 1.80 0.88 7.89
N ARG A 57 2.48 -0.21 8.28
CA ARG A 57 1.86 -1.54 8.40
C ARG A 57 0.69 -1.54 9.38
N SER A 58 0.86 -0.93 10.55
CA SER A 58 -0.19 -0.80 11.55
C SER A 58 -1.43 -0.08 10.99
N ARG A 59 -1.22 1.05 10.30
CA ARG A 59 -2.30 1.81 9.67
C ARG A 59 -3.03 0.99 8.59
N LEU A 60 -2.29 0.30 7.72
CA LEU A 60 -2.86 -0.51 6.64
C LEU A 60 -3.69 -1.69 7.15
N CYS A 61 -3.33 -2.24 8.33
CA CYS A 61 -4.14 -3.25 9.00
C CYS A 61 -5.48 -2.68 9.49
N GLN A 62 -5.48 -1.45 9.99
CA GLN A 62 -6.69 -0.78 10.50
C GLN A 62 -7.66 -0.37 9.39
N THR A 63 -7.14 -0.02 8.21
CA THR A 63 -7.96 0.46 7.08
C THR A 63 -8.43 -0.67 6.15
N ASN A 64 -8.32 -1.94 6.58
CA ASN A 64 -8.65 -3.11 5.77
C ASN A 64 -7.98 -3.13 4.38
N ALA A 65 -6.75 -2.61 4.26
CA ALA A 65 -6.08 -2.48 2.98
C ALA A 65 -5.79 -3.84 2.30
N ARG A 66 -5.79 -4.93 3.09
CA ARG A 66 -5.53 -6.30 2.64
C ARG A 66 -6.72 -6.95 1.94
N ALA A 67 -7.90 -6.34 1.98
CA ALA A 67 -9.11 -6.96 1.43
C ALA A 67 -8.97 -7.17 -0.09
N PRO A 68 -9.21 -8.40 -0.58
CA PRO A 68 -9.22 -8.67 -2.01
C PRO A 68 -10.35 -7.87 -2.66
N PRO A 69 -10.12 -7.26 -3.84
CA PRO A 69 -11.20 -6.64 -4.60
C PRO A 69 -12.19 -7.72 -5.09
N ASN A 70 -13.43 -7.32 -5.36
CA ASN A 70 -14.40 -8.22 -5.97
C ASN A 70 -14.06 -8.46 -7.45
N SER A 71 -13.64 -9.69 -7.78
CA SER A 71 -13.27 -10.10 -9.14
C SER A 71 -14.32 -9.76 -10.19
N SER A 72 -15.62 -9.90 -9.88
CA SER A 72 -16.70 -9.67 -10.85
C SER A 72 -16.86 -8.21 -11.26
N SER A 73 -16.27 -7.29 -10.50
CA SER A 73 -16.32 -5.84 -10.76
C SER A 73 -15.05 -5.30 -11.39
N LEU A 74 -13.97 -6.08 -11.45
CA LEU A 74 -12.69 -5.61 -11.98
C LEU A 74 -12.75 -5.42 -13.50
N PHE A 75 -13.60 -6.17 -14.18
CA PHE A 75 -13.63 -6.24 -15.63
C PHE A 75 -15.05 -6.10 -16.15
N ALA A 76 -15.19 -5.46 -17.31
CA ALA A 76 -16.46 -5.32 -18.01
C ALA A 76 -16.34 -5.89 -19.43
N MET A 77 -17.43 -6.45 -19.96
CA MET A 77 -17.51 -6.82 -21.37
C MET A 77 -17.73 -5.57 -22.23
N ARG A 78 -16.95 -5.46 -23.29
CA ARG A 78 -17.11 -4.45 -24.32
C ARG A 78 -18.24 -4.88 -25.25
N SER A 79 -19.21 -3.99 -25.45
CA SER A 79 -20.48 -4.32 -26.12
C SER A 79 -20.38 -4.72 -27.59
N CYS A 80 -19.22 -4.59 -28.25
CA CYS A 80 -19.07 -4.78 -29.69
C CYS A 80 -18.40 -6.08 -30.12
N ASP A 81 -17.60 -6.73 -29.27
CA ASP A 81 -16.66 -7.78 -29.68
C ASP A 81 -16.42 -8.85 -28.59
N ASP A 82 -17.25 -8.88 -27.54
CA ASP A 82 -17.10 -9.74 -26.36
C ASP A 82 -15.70 -9.66 -25.69
N CYS A 83 -14.90 -8.63 -26.01
CA CYS A 83 -13.60 -8.41 -25.39
C CYS A 83 -13.78 -7.81 -24.01
N VAL A 84 -12.85 -8.13 -23.12
CA VAL A 84 -12.89 -7.64 -21.76
C VAL A 84 -12.02 -6.40 -21.61
N ILE A 85 -12.57 -5.37 -20.96
CA ILE A 85 -11.88 -4.13 -20.64
C ILE A 85 -11.74 -3.97 -19.11
N PRO A 86 -10.59 -3.46 -18.64
CA PRO A 86 -10.41 -3.17 -17.22
C PRO A 86 -11.32 -2.01 -16.80
N THR A 87 -11.87 -2.12 -15.59
CA THR A 87 -12.62 -1.02 -14.97
C THR A 87 -11.67 -0.14 -14.14
N PRO A 88 -12.10 1.06 -13.70
CA PRO A 88 -11.32 1.89 -12.78
C PRO A 88 -10.92 1.18 -11.48
N LEU A 89 -11.68 0.16 -11.06
CA LEU A 89 -11.40 -0.63 -9.85
C LEU A 89 -10.10 -1.43 -9.95
N VAL A 90 -9.64 -1.76 -11.16
CA VAL A 90 -8.33 -2.39 -11.37
C VAL A 90 -7.22 -1.44 -10.94
N LYS A 91 -7.28 -0.17 -11.36
CA LYS A 91 -6.30 0.83 -10.97
C LYS A 91 -6.26 1.05 -9.46
N GLU A 92 -7.43 1.06 -8.81
CA GLU A 92 -7.51 1.15 -7.36
C GLU A 92 -6.90 -0.06 -6.64
N ALA A 93 -7.16 -1.27 -7.15
CA ALA A 93 -6.56 -2.50 -6.64
C ALA A 93 -5.03 -2.49 -6.80
N LEU A 94 -4.51 -2.06 -7.97
CA LEU A 94 -3.08 -1.89 -8.19
C LEU A 94 -2.49 -0.88 -7.20
N CYS A 95 -3.06 0.32 -7.07
CA CYS A 95 -2.60 1.31 -6.09
C CYS A 95 -2.56 0.76 -4.66
N ARG A 96 -3.56 -0.04 -4.28
CA ARG A 96 -3.61 -0.69 -2.96
C ARG A 96 -2.53 -1.76 -2.81
N ALA A 97 -2.30 -2.58 -3.82
CA ALA A 97 -1.20 -3.55 -3.84
C ALA A 97 0.17 -2.86 -3.68
N ARG A 98 0.41 -1.75 -4.40
CA ARG A 98 1.64 -0.95 -4.27
C ARG A 98 1.85 -0.36 -2.90
N THR A 99 0.76 0.07 -2.28
CA THR A 99 0.79 0.58 -0.91
C THR A 99 1.19 -0.52 0.09
N LEU A 100 0.71 -1.75 -0.12
CA LEU A 100 1.03 -2.90 0.73
C LEU A 100 2.49 -3.37 0.56
N TYR A 101 2.94 -3.68 -0.66
CA TYR A 101 4.32 -4.14 -0.85
C TYR A 101 5.33 -3.02 -0.52
N GLY A 102 5.00 -1.76 -0.79
CA GLY A 102 5.82 -0.62 -0.40
C GLY A 102 5.97 -0.44 1.12
N ALA A 103 5.09 -1.05 1.92
CA ALA A 103 5.16 -1.09 3.38
C ALA A 103 5.81 -2.38 3.93
N GLY A 104 6.42 -3.22 3.08
CA GLY A 104 6.98 -4.51 3.51
C GLY A 104 5.93 -5.61 3.68
N MET A 105 4.80 -5.52 2.97
CA MET A 105 3.69 -6.48 3.07
C MET A 105 3.42 -7.18 1.74
N GLY A 106 4.48 -7.68 1.08
CA GLY A 106 4.39 -8.30 -0.25
C GLY A 106 3.39 -9.45 -0.34
N LEU A 107 3.39 -10.38 0.63
CA LEU A 107 2.41 -11.48 0.67
C LEU A 107 0.95 -10.97 0.77
N ALA A 108 0.72 -9.86 1.47
CA ALA A 108 -0.61 -9.26 1.55
C ALA A 108 -1.01 -8.55 0.25
N SER A 109 -0.05 -7.95 -0.48
CA SER A 109 -0.33 -7.33 -1.77
C SER A 109 -0.68 -8.39 -2.83
N LEU A 110 -0.07 -9.57 -2.78
CA LEU A 110 -0.42 -10.69 -3.66
C LEU A 110 -1.90 -11.09 -3.52
N GLY A 111 -2.46 -11.06 -2.31
CA GLY A 111 -3.90 -11.28 -2.11
C GLY A 111 -4.81 -10.23 -2.75
N VAL A 112 -4.29 -9.02 -3.00
CA VAL A 112 -5.01 -7.96 -3.74
C VAL A 112 -4.84 -8.12 -5.26
N LEU A 113 -3.70 -8.64 -5.72
CA LEU A 113 -3.40 -8.84 -7.13
C LEU A 113 -4.01 -10.13 -7.70
N GLU A 114 -4.13 -11.19 -6.90
CA GLU A 114 -4.68 -12.49 -7.32
C GLU A 114 -6.05 -12.36 -8.00
N PRO A 115 -7.04 -11.62 -7.46
CA PRO A 115 -8.33 -11.46 -8.10
C PRO A 115 -8.28 -10.84 -9.50
N ILE A 116 -7.27 -10.00 -9.79
CA ILE A 116 -7.08 -9.40 -11.12
C ILE A 116 -6.66 -10.48 -12.11
N VAL A 117 -5.65 -11.28 -11.76
CA VAL A 117 -5.16 -12.39 -12.60
C VAL A 117 -6.23 -13.46 -12.79
N ARG A 118 -6.99 -13.80 -11.74
CA ARG A 118 -8.07 -14.78 -11.85
C ARG A 118 -9.23 -14.28 -12.71
N GLY A 119 -9.50 -12.99 -12.67
CA GLY A 119 -10.53 -12.37 -13.52
C GLY A 119 -10.20 -12.40 -15.01
N THR A 120 -8.94 -12.70 -15.39
CA THR A 120 -8.56 -12.86 -16.79
C THR A 120 -8.58 -14.31 -17.29
N ILE A 121 -9.04 -15.27 -16.49
CA ILE A 121 -9.17 -16.67 -16.93
C ILE A 121 -10.30 -16.77 -17.95
N GLY A 122 -9.98 -17.27 -19.15
CA GLY A 122 -10.97 -17.60 -20.19
C GLY A 122 -11.57 -16.40 -20.92
N VAL A 123 -11.09 -15.18 -20.67
CA VAL A 123 -11.51 -13.98 -21.39
C VAL A 123 -10.65 -13.73 -22.61
N ARG A 124 -11.22 -13.05 -23.60
CA ARG A 124 -10.51 -12.58 -24.79
C ARG A 124 -10.16 -11.11 -24.63
N TRP A 125 -8.96 -10.74 -25.08
CA TRP A 125 -8.51 -9.36 -25.14
C TRP A 125 -7.64 -9.13 -26.36
N GLU A 126 -7.51 -7.86 -26.74
CA GLU A 126 -6.72 -7.42 -27.87
C GLU A 126 -5.26 -7.18 -27.47
N GLU A 127 -4.35 -7.42 -28.42
CA GLU A 127 -2.94 -7.09 -28.28
C GLU A 127 -2.47 -6.37 -29.57
N PRO A 128 -2.10 -5.07 -29.49
CA PRO A 128 -2.08 -4.21 -28.30
C PRO A 128 -3.50 -3.84 -27.81
N GLY A 129 -3.65 -3.63 -26.50
CA GLY A 129 -4.93 -3.26 -25.90
C GLY A 129 -4.82 -2.95 -24.40
N GLU A 130 -5.82 -2.25 -23.85
CA GLU A 130 -5.80 -1.75 -22.47
C GLU A 130 -5.62 -2.86 -21.42
N LEU A 131 -6.22 -4.04 -21.65
CA LEU A 131 -6.04 -5.18 -20.75
C LEU A 131 -4.60 -5.73 -20.82
N SER A 132 -3.97 -5.74 -21.99
CA SER A 132 -2.57 -6.17 -22.15
C SER A 132 -1.63 -5.25 -21.38
N ASP A 133 -1.82 -3.93 -21.50
CA ASP A 133 -1.03 -2.94 -20.74
C ASP A 133 -1.21 -3.11 -19.23
N VAL A 134 -2.44 -3.33 -18.77
CA VAL A 134 -2.74 -3.60 -17.37
C VAL A 134 -2.09 -4.88 -16.88
N LEU A 135 -2.10 -5.95 -17.68
CA LEU A 135 -1.49 -7.23 -17.31
C LEU A 135 0.03 -7.14 -17.24
N ALA A 136 0.68 -6.38 -18.13
CA ALA A 136 2.11 -6.09 -18.03
C ALA A 136 2.45 -5.35 -16.72
N VAL A 137 1.58 -4.43 -16.30
CA VAL A 137 1.71 -3.72 -15.02
C VAL A 137 1.49 -4.67 -13.83
N VAL A 138 0.53 -5.59 -13.91
CA VAL A 138 0.29 -6.61 -12.87
C VAL A 138 1.50 -7.53 -12.72
N ASP A 139 2.10 -7.98 -13.81
CA ASP A 139 3.31 -8.82 -13.78
C ASP A 139 4.48 -8.13 -13.07
N ALA A 140 4.71 -6.85 -13.39
CA ALA A 140 5.70 -6.03 -12.72
C ALA A 140 5.41 -5.89 -11.21
N ASP A 141 4.15 -5.64 -10.83
CA ASP A 141 3.76 -5.51 -9.42
C ASP A 141 3.86 -6.83 -8.65
N ILE A 142 3.58 -7.98 -9.27
CA ILE A 142 3.79 -9.31 -8.67
C ILE A 142 5.29 -9.55 -8.44
N SER A 143 6.11 -9.26 -9.45
CA SER A 143 7.57 -9.40 -9.35
C SER A 143 8.12 -8.55 -8.21
N GLN A 144 7.65 -7.30 -8.08
CA GLN A 144 8.03 -6.43 -6.97
C GLN A 144 7.55 -6.98 -5.62
N ALA A 145 6.31 -7.46 -5.52
CA ALA A 145 5.76 -8.00 -4.27
C ALA A 145 6.54 -9.20 -3.71
N ILE A 146 7.16 -10.00 -4.58
CA ILE A 146 7.97 -11.17 -4.18
C ILE A 146 9.35 -10.76 -3.64
N GLN A 147 9.86 -9.59 -4.04
CA GLN A 147 11.19 -9.11 -3.65
C GLN A 147 11.24 -8.49 -2.25
N VAL A 148 10.09 -8.22 -1.63
CA VAL A 148 9.98 -7.51 -0.34
C VAL A 148 9.88 -8.46 0.84
#